data_AF-A0A923D4A4-F1
#
_entry.id   AF-A0A923D4A4-F1
#
_cell.length_a   1.000
_cell.length_b   1.000
_cell.length_c   1.000
_cell.angle_alpha   90.00
_cell.angle_beta   90.00
_cell.angle_gamma   90.00
#
_symmetry.space_group_name_H-M   'P 1'
#
loop_
_entity.id
_entity.type
_entity.pdbx_description
1 polymer ?
#
loop_
_entity_poly.entity_id
_entity_poly.type
_entity_poly.pdbx_seq_one_letter_code
_entity_poly.pdbx_strand_id
1 'polypeptide(L)'
;MAKYDSKSLRNVTIIGHGGTGKTSLCESFLYIAGKSDRPGRVDDGTSCMDYEPEEQKRRISISAATNFFEWDKHKINIIDTPGDANFAFDTKNCLRITDGAIVVIDAVGGVEFQTQKVWEYADEINLPRIIYINRMDRERADFFKTMDSIKEKLGKKATALFLPLGKEDQFKGVVDLLSMKAYTFDDPKGGYK
;
A
#
# COMPACT_ATOMS: atom_id res chain seq x y z
N MET A 1 -14.26 -3.72 26.32
CA MET A 1 -13.76 -3.00 25.12
C MET A 1 -12.32 -2.60 25.40
N ALA A 2 -11.36 -2.95 24.56
CA ALA A 2 -9.98 -2.54 24.75
C ALA A 2 -9.90 -1.00 24.74
N LYS A 3 -9.24 -0.41 25.74
CA LYS A 3 -9.10 1.05 25.88
C LYS A 3 -7.74 1.43 25.32
N TYR A 4 -7.72 2.01 24.12
CA TYR A 4 -6.50 2.52 23.50
C TYR A 4 -6.30 3.98 23.90
N ASP A 5 -5.06 4.36 24.19
CA ASP A 5 -4.70 5.78 24.31
C ASP A 5 -4.75 6.41 22.91
N SER A 6 -5.22 7.66 22.80
CA SER A 6 -5.27 8.39 21.52
C SER A 6 -3.92 8.41 20.82
N LYS A 7 -2.81 8.47 21.58
CA LYS A 7 -1.44 8.43 21.05
C LYS A 7 -1.06 7.09 20.40
N SER A 8 -1.78 6.02 20.70
CA SER A 8 -1.56 4.68 20.15
C SER A 8 -2.40 4.38 18.90
N LEU A 9 -3.27 5.32 18.49
CA LEU A 9 -4.09 5.18 17.30
C LEU A 9 -3.36 5.73 16.06
N ARG A 10 -3.47 5.03 14.94
CA ARG A 10 -3.01 5.49 13.62
C ARG A 10 -4.09 5.23 12.59
N ASN A 11 -4.49 6.26 11.86
CA ASN A 11 -5.43 6.14 10.75
C ASN A 11 -4.69 6.37 9.44
N VAL A 12 -4.69 5.38 8.56
CA VAL A 12 -3.88 5.40 7.33
C VAL A 12 -4.74 5.02 6.13
N THR A 13 -4.73 5.85 5.09
CA THR A 13 -5.39 5.54 3.81
C THR A 13 -4.39 4.93 2.82
N ILE A 14 -4.77 3.88 2.10
CA ILE A 14 -3.97 3.29 1.02
C ILE A 14 -4.49 3.80 -0.32
N ILE A 15 -3.66 4.52 -1.07
CA ILE A 15 -4.03 5.21 -2.32
C ILE A 15 -3.08 4.87 -3.47
N GLY A 16 -3.51 5.07 -4.71
CA GLY A 16 -2.73 4.77 -5.91
C GLY A 16 -3.60 4.32 -7.08
N HIS A 17 -2.99 4.14 -8.26
CA HIS A 17 -3.71 3.75 -9.47
C HIS A 17 -4.44 2.40 -9.35
N GLY A 18 -5.44 2.19 -10.20
CA GLY A 18 -6.16 0.92 -10.32
C GLY A 18 -5.19 -0.23 -10.58
N GLY A 19 -5.37 -1.35 -9.88
CA GLY A 19 -4.54 -2.53 -10.11
C GLY A 19 -3.08 -2.42 -9.67
N THR A 20 -2.66 -1.42 -8.86
CA THR A 20 -1.30 -1.37 -8.28
C THR A 20 -1.13 -2.29 -7.05
N GLY A 21 -2.20 -2.94 -6.59
CA GLY A 21 -2.18 -3.90 -5.49
C GLY A 21 -2.45 -3.31 -4.09
N LYS A 22 -3.17 -2.19 -4.00
CA LYS A 22 -3.60 -1.57 -2.72
C LYS A 22 -4.32 -2.56 -1.80
N THR A 23 -5.34 -3.24 -2.31
CA THR A 23 -6.12 -4.23 -1.58
C THR A 23 -5.27 -5.42 -1.13
N SER A 24 -4.40 -5.93 -2.01
CA SER A 24 -3.47 -7.02 -1.65
C SER A 24 -2.47 -6.62 -0.56
N LEU A 25 -2.07 -5.34 -0.52
CA LEU A 25 -1.23 -4.80 0.55
C LEU A 25 -2.00 -4.76 1.89
N CYS A 26 -3.26 -4.31 1.88
CA CYS A 26 -4.13 -4.35 3.06
C CYS A 26 -4.29 -5.77 3.60
N GLU A 27 -4.60 -6.74 2.74
CA GLU A 27 -4.70 -8.16 3.11
C GLU A 27 -3.40 -8.70 3.72
N SER A 28 -2.25 -8.28 3.17
CA SER A 28 -0.94 -8.65 3.70
C SER A 28 -0.72 -8.11 5.11
N PHE A 29 -1.13 -6.86 5.40
CA PHE A 29 -1.07 -6.31 6.75
C PHE A 29 -1.92 -7.11 7.74
N LEU A 30 -3.16 -7.43 7.35
CA LEU A 30 -4.07 -8.20 8.21
C LEU A 30 -3.54 -9.60 8.49
N TYR A 31 -2.98 -10.27 7.48
CA TYR A 31 -2.40 -11.60 7.63
C TYR A 31 -1.14 -11.59 8.51
N ILE A 32 -0.19 -10.69 8.22
CA ILE A 32 1.08 -10.60 8.98
C ILE A 32 0.84 -10.19 10.44
N ALA A 33 -0.15 -9.33 10.70
CA ALA A 33 -0.52 -8.95 12.05
C ALA A 33 -1.34 -10.04 12.80
N GLY A 34 -1.60 -11.20 12.18
CA GLY A 34 -2.36 -12.29 12.79
C GLY A 34 -3.86 -12.03 12.93
N LYS A 35 -4.40 -11.04 12.20
CA LYS A 35 -5.84 -10.72 12.19
C LYS A 35 -6.64 -11.70 11.33
N SER A 36 -6.00 -12.28 10.31
CA SER A 36 -6.56 -13.34 9.46
C SER A 36 -5.67 -14.59 9.55
N ASP A 37 -6.30 -15.77 9.67
CA ASP A 37 -5.58 -17.05 9.69
C ASP A 37 -5.04 -17.46 8.31
N ARG A 38 -5.53 -16.83 7.23
CA ARG A 38 -5.13 -17.10 5.85
C ARG A 38 -4.87 -15.81 5.06
N PRO A 39 -3.96 -15.82 4.08
CA PRO A 39 -3.77 -14.68 3.20
C PRO A 39 -5.04 -14.46 2.34
N GLY A 40 -5.63 -13.27 2.42
CA GLY A 40 -6.71 -12.87 1.52
C GLY A 40 -6.16 -12.54 0.13
N ARG A 41 -6.85 -12.98 -0.92
CA ARG A 41 -6.48 -12.76 -2.31
C ARG A 41 -7.67 -12.26 -3.11
N VAL A 42 -7.48 -11.11 -3.77
CA VAL A 42 -8.48 -10.48 -4.65
C VAL A 42 -8.83 -11.40 -5.82
N ASP A 43 -7.83 -12.00 -6.47
CA ASP A 43 -8.05 -12.88 -7.62
C ASP A 43 -8.86 -14.15 -7.29
N ASP A 44 -8.72 -14.62 -6.05
CA ASP A 44 -9.41 -15.81 -5.54
C ASP A 44 -10.77 -15.47 -4.90
N GLY A 45 -11.16 -14.18 -4.86
CA GLY A 45 -12.39 -13.72 -4.22
C GLY A 45 -12.43 -13.94 -2.70
N THR A 46 -11.25 -14.05 -2.07
CA THR A 46 -11.11 -14.32 -0.62
C THR A 46 -10.72 -13.09 0.19
N SER A 47 -10.59 -11.94 -0.48
CA SER A 47 -10.37 -10.62 0.11
C SER A 47 -11.47 -10.30 1.12
N CYS A 48 -11.08 -9.85 2.31
CA CYS A 48 -12.00 -9.32 3.31
C CYS A 48 -12.22 -7.80 3.15
N MET A 49 -11.43 -7.15 2.29
CA MET A 49 -11.62 -5.76 1.90
C MET A 49 -12.67 -5.59 0.79
N ASP A 50 -12.83 -6.56 -0.12
CA ASP A 50 -13.83 -6.52 -1.20
C ASP A 50 -15.10 -7.30 -0.81
N TYR A 51 -16.08 -6.61 -0.23
CA TYR A 51 -17.31 -7.24 0.29
C TYR A 51 -18.50 -7.15 -0.66
N GLU A 52 -18.46 -6.29 -1.69
CA GLU A 52 -19.55 -6.23 -2.66
C GLU A 52 -19.42 -7.35 -3.72
N PRO A 53 -20.52 -8.03 -4.10
CA PRO A 53 -20.48 -9.06 -5.13
C PRO A 53 -19.90 -8.58 -6.47
N GLU A 54 -20.11 -7.30 -6.81
CA GLU A 54 -19.59 -6.73 -8.04
C GLU A 54 -18.08 -6.49 -7.98
N GLU A 55 -17.53 -6.14 -6.81
CA GLU A 55 -16.08 -6.03 -6.59
C GLU A 55 -15.40 -7.38 -6.78
N GLN A 56 -15.95 -8.45 -6.19
CA GLN A 56 -15.44 -9.80 -6.34
C GLN A 56 -15.52 -10.30 -7.79
N LYS A 57 -16.63 -9.99 -8.48
CA LYS A 57 -16.84 -10.36 -9.88
C LYS A 57 -15.88 -9.65 -10.83
N ARG A 58 -15.62 -8.36 -10.60
CA ARG A 58 -14.77 -7.53 -11.46
C ARG A 58 -13.31 -7.47 -11.03
N ARG A 59 -12.98 -7.95 -9.82
CA ARG A 59 -11.66 -7.87 -9.18
C ARG A 59 -11.12 -6.44 -9.11
N ILE A 60 -12.01 -5.49 -8.86
CA ILE A 60 -11.69 -4.08 -8.64
C ILE A 60 -12.46 -3.59 -7.43
N SER A 61 -11.85 -2.73 -6.62
CA SER A 61 -12.55 -2.05 -5.53
C SER A 61 -13.38 -0.90 -6.09
N ILE A 62 -14.64 -0.84 -5.67
CA ILE A 62 -15.66 0.14 -6.07
C ILE A 62 -15.89 1.11 -4.91
N SER A 63 -15.93 0.58 -3.68
CA SER A 63 -16.16 1.31 -2.45
C SER A 63 -14.89 1.35 -1.60
N ALA A 64 -14.78 2.32 -0.69
CA ALA A 64 -13.72 2.32 0.31
C ALA A 64 -14.02 1.30 1.41
N ALA A 65 -13.04 0.47 1.74
CA ALA A 65 -13.16 -0.57 2.76
C ALA A 65 -12.28 -0.25 3.96
N THR A 66 -12.77 -0.55 5.16
CA THR A 66 -12.03 -0.25 6.41
C THR A 66 -11.76 -1.52 7.20
N ASN A 67 -10.56 -1.62 7.76
CA ASN A 67 -10.21 -2.68 8.70
C ASN A 67 -9.18 -2.16 9.71
N PHE A 68 -8.85 -2.96 10.72
CA PHE A 68 -7.82 -2.62 11.68
C PHE A 68 -7.01 -3.84 12.11
N PHE A 69 -5.77 -3.57 12.48
CA PHE A 69 -4.88 -4.54 13.10
C PHE A 69 -4.06 -3.89 14.21
N GLU A 70 -3.50 -4.73 15.08
CA GLU A 70 -2.58 -4.28 16.12
C GLU A 70 -1.14 -4.57 15.69
N TRP A 71 -0.27 -3.58 15.83
CA TRP A 71 1.15 -3.73 15.52
C TRP A 71 1.97 -2.89 16.49
N ASP A 72 2.98 -3.48 17.11
CA ASP A 72 3.89 -2.81 18.04
C ASP A 72 3.15 -1.90 19.07
N LYS A 73 2.13 -2.45 19.75
CA LYS A 73 1.28 -1.76 20.74
C LYS A 73 0.45 -0.58 20.19
N HIS A 74 0.37 -0.42 18.88
CA HIS A 74 -0.50 0.56 18.23
C HIS A 74 -1.69 -0.14 17.59
N LYS A 75 -2.84 0.52 17.58
CA LYS A 75 -3.98 0.13 16.76
C LYS A 75 -3.93 0.94 15.47
N ILE A 76 -3.79 0.23 14.35
CA ILE A 76 -3.72 0.82 13.03
C ILE A 76 -5.06 0.56 12.34
N ASN A 77 -5.79 1.63 12.05
CA ASN A 77 -6.98 1.60 11.20
C ASN A 77 -6.53 1.90 9.77
N ILE A 78 -6.84 1.00 8.85
CA ILE A 78 -6.54 1.15 7.43
C ILE A 78 -7.81 1.36 6.63
N ILE A 79 -7.71 2.20 5.61
CA ILE A 79 -8.75 2.43 4.62
C ILE A 79 -8.18 2.08 3.25
N ASP A 80 -8.70 1.04 2.61
CA ASP A 80 -8.43 0.74 1.20
C ASP A 80 -9.38 1.55 0.33
N THR A 81 -8.85 2.26 -0.68
CA THR A 81 -9.66 3.09 -1.56
C THR A 81 -9.67 2.56 -2.99
N PRO A 82 -10.75 2.81 -3.75
CA PRO A 82 -10.79 2.55 -5.17
C PRO A 82 -9.61 3.19 -5.93
N GLY A 83 -9.13 2.53 -6.98
CA GLY A 83 -8.08 3.06 -7.86
C GLY A 83 -8.59 3.67 -9.16
N ASP A 84 -9.90 3.66 -9.39
CA ASP A 84 -10.54 4.18 -10.59
C ASP A 84 -10.95 5.66 -10.38
N ALA A 85 -10.77 6.48 -11.40
CA ALA A 85 -11.08 7.91 -11.36
C ALA A 85 -12.56 8.20 -11.10
N ASN A 86 -13.47 7.29 -11.47
CA ASN A 86 -14.90 7.43 -11.23
C ASN A 86 -15.25 7.49 -9.74
N PHE A 87 -14.38 6.96 -8.87
CA PHE A 87 -14.56 6.93 -7.40
C PHE A 87 -13.60 7.88 -6.67
N ALA A 88 -13.11 8.92 -7.37
CA ALA A 88 -12.17 9.89 -6.79
C ALA A 88 -12.75 10.63 -5.56
N PHE A 89 -14.07 10.82 -5.51
CA PHE A 89 -14.72 11.49 -4.37
C PHE A 89 -14.57 10.70 -3.07
N ASP A 90 -14.74 9.37 -3.13
CA ASP A 90 -14.57 8.50 -1.96
C ASP A 90 -13.13 8.53 -1.46
N THR A 91 -12.16 8.49 -2.38
CA THR A 91 -10.74 8.63 -2.04
C THR A 91 -10.47 9.98 -1.34
N LYS A 92 -11.02 11.10 -1.85
CA LYS A 92 -10.86 12.42 -1.21
C LYS A 92 -11.43 12.46 0.20
N ASN A 93 -12.58 11.85 0.43
CA ASN A 93 -13.20 11.81 1.76
C ASN A 93 -12.36 11.00 2.75
N CYS A 94 -11.84 9.85 2.32
CA CYS A 94 -10.97 9.01 3.14
C CYS A 94 -9.70 9.76 3.58
N LEU A 95 -9.06 10.48 2.66
CA LEU A 95 -7.85 11.24 2.97
C LEU A 95 -8.05 12.30 4.07
N ARG A 96 -9.25 12.90 4.15
CA ARG A 96 -9.57 13.95 5.14
C ARG A 96 -9.73 13.43 6.57
N ILE A 97 -9.96 12.13 6.74
CA ILE A 97 -10.20 11.50 8.06
C ILE A 97 -9.02 10.67 8.55
N THR A 98 -7.89 10.69 7.83
CA THR A 98 -6.69 9.92 8.18
C THR A 98 -5.52 10.80 8.59
N ASP A 99 -4.61 10.23 9.39
CA ASP A 99 -3.39 10.88 9.88
C ASP A 99 -2.26 10.85 8.83
N GLY A 100 -2.33 9.90 7.89
CA GLY A 100 -1.37 9.76 6.80
C GLY A 100 -1.88 8.84 5.69
N ALA A 101 -1.09 8.70 4.63
CA ALA A 101 -1.39 7.80 3.53
C ALA A 101 -0.19 6.99 3.03
N ILE A 102 -0.46 5.79 2.51
CA ILE A 102 0.50 4.97 1.77
C ILE A 102 0.15 5.06 0.29
N VAL A 103 1.08 5.58 -0.50
CA VAL A 103 0.94 5.68 -1.96
C VAL A 103 1.56 4.43 -2.59
N VAL A 104 0.71 3.56 -3.13
CA VAL A 104 1.12 2.31 -3.78
C VAL A 104 1.38 2.55 -5.26
N ILE A 105 2.62 2.29 -5.67
CA ILE A 105 3.11 2.46 -7.04
C ILE A 105 3.57 1.11 -7.56
N ASP A 106 3.18 0.74 -8.77
CA ASP A 106 3.63 -0.50 -9.40
C ASP A 106 5.04 -0.32 -9.99
N ALA A 107 5.97 -1.24 -9.69
CA ALA A 107 7.36 -1.15 -10.14
C ALA A 107 7.54 -1.32 -11.66
N VAL A 108 6.53 -1.83 -12.37
CA VAL A 108 6.54 -1.96 -13.83
C VAL A 108 5.97 -0.70 -14.48
N GLY A 109 4.83 -0.20 -13.96
CA GLY A 109 4.12 0.95 -14.49
C GLY A 109 4.68 2.31 -14.07
N GLY A 110 5.36 2.38 -12.92
CA GLY A 110 5.80 3.63 -12.31
C GLY A 110 4.62 4.54 -11.92
N VAL A 111 4.84 5.86 -11.94
CA VAL A 111 3.77 6.83 -11.61
C VAL A 111 2.80 6.98 -12.79
N GLU A 112 1.54 6.64 -12.54
CA GLU A 112 0.44 6.76 -13.50
C GLU A 112 -0.40 8.02 -13.26
N PHE A 113 -1.35 8.29 -14.15
CA PHE A 113 -2.20 9.49 -14.07
C PHE A 113 -2.99 9.55 -12.76
N GLN A 114 -3.61 8.46 -12.35
CA GLN A 114 -4.40 8.45 -11.11
C GLN A 114 -3.51 8.59 -9.87
N THR A 115 -2.28 8.06 -9.90
CA THR A 115 -1.30 8.25 -8.82
C THR A 115 -0.98 9.74 -8.63
N GLN A 116 -0.84 10.51 -9.72
CA GLN A 116 -0.66 11.97 -9.62
C GLN A 116 -1.89 12.65 -9.01
N LYS A 117 -3.10 12.24 -9.41
CA LYS A 117 -4.34 12.84 -8.90
C LYS A 117 -4.53 12.61 -7.40
N VAL A 118 -4.35 11.38 -6.92
CA VAL A 118 -4.44 11.11 -5.47
C VAL A 118 -3.29 11.77 -4.69
N TRP A 119 -2.14 11.97 -5.33
CA TRP A 119 -1.04 12.75 -4.74
C TRP A 119 -1.41 14.23 -4.58
N GLU A 120 -1.98 14.86 -5.62
CA GLU A 120 -2.51 16.23 -5.56
C GLU A 120 -3.54 16.38 -4.44
N TYR A 121 -4.46 15.43 -4.29
CA TYR A 121 -5.48 15.48 -3.24
C TYR A 121 -4.90 15.45 -1.83
N ALA A 122 -3.82 14.68 -1.63
CA ALA A 122 -3.11 14.65 -0.37
C ALA A 122 -2.26 15.92 -0.14
N ASP A 123 -1.74 16.54 -1.22
CA ASP A 123 -1.08 17.86 -1.15
C ASP A 123 -2.08 18.95 -0.70
N GLU A 124 -3.33 18.94 -1.21
CA GLU A 124 -4.38 19.92 -0.85
C GLU A 124 -4.63 20.04 0.67
N ILE A 125 -4.43 18.95 1.41
CA ILE A 125 -4.67 18.87 2.86
C ILE A 125 -3.39 18.69 3.68
N ASN A 126 -2.21 18.83 3.07
CA ASN A 126 -0.90 18.64 3.69
C ASN A 126 -0.74 17.27 4.40
N LEU A 127 -1.32 16.20 3.82
CA LEU A 127 -1.30 14.88 4.44
C LEU A 127 0.10 14.24 4.34
N PRO A 128 0.69 13.77 5.45
CA PRO A 128 1.93 13.00 5.44
C PRO A 128 1.77 11.70 4.65
N ARG A 129 2.79 11.34 3.86
CA ARG A 129 2.76 10.18 2.96
C ARG A 129 4.04 9.39 3.00
N ILE A 130 3.91 8.08 2.82
CA ILE A 130 5.00 7.18 2.43
C ILE A 130 4.66 6.53 1.09
N ILE A 131 5.68 6.15 0.33
CA ILE A 131 5.53 5.45 -0.95
C ILE A 131 5.89 3.98 -0.75
N TYR A 132 5.04 3.10 -1.25
CA TYR A 132 5.30 1.66 -1.33
C TYR A 132 5.38 1.26 -2.81
N ILE A 133 6.57 0.86 -3.25
CA ILE A 133 6.80 0.34 -4.60
C ILE A 133 6.51 -1.16 -4.58
N ASN A 134 5.39 -1.54 -5.21
CA ASN A 134 4.88 -2.91 -5.23
C ASN A 134 5.36 -3.68 -6.47
N ARG A 135 5.20 -5.01 -6.43
CA ARG A 135 5.46 -5.91 -7.57
C ARG A 135 6.90 -5.92 -8.09
N MET A 136 7.86 -5.80 -7.17
CA MET A 136 9.30 -5.89 -7.48
C MET A 136 9.73 -7.25 -8.06
N ASP A 137 8.90 -8.27 -7.88
CA ASP A 137 9.04 -9.64 -8.38
C ASP A 137 8.57 -9.83 -9.83
N ARG A 138 7.91 -8.83 -10.44
CA ARG A 138 7.38 -8.95 -11.80
C ARG A 138 8.42 -8.66 -12.86
N GLU A 139 8.30 -9.33 -14.00
CA GLU A 139 9.09 -9.05 -15.21
C GLU A 139 9.03 -7.55 -15.56
N ARG A 140 10.19 -6.94 -15.85
CA ARG A 140 10.38 -5.50 -16.12
C ARG A 140 10.20 -4.59 -14.91
N ALA A 141 10.04 -5.11 -13.69
CA ALA A 141 9.98 -4.29 -12.48
C ALA A 141 11.32 -3.59 -12.25
N ASP A 142 11.33 -2.26 -12.20
CA ASP A 142 12.56 -1.50 -12.06
C ASP A 142 12.43 -0.39 -11.01
N PHE A 143 13.11 -0.59 -9.88
CA PHE A 143 13.06 0.33 -8.75
C PHE A 143 13.62 1.71 -9.09
N PHE A 144 14.79 1.77 -9.75
CA PHE A 144 15.44 3.05 -10.04
C PHE A 144 14.64 3.84 -11.08
N LYS A 145 14.14 3.17 -12.12
CA LYS A 145 13.23 3.79 -13.08
C LYS A 145 11.94 4.29 -12.42
N THR A 146 11.41 3.55 -11.45
CA THR A 146 10.23 3.98 -10.67
C THR A 146 10.55 5.21 -9.82
N MET A 147 11.71 5.26 -9.18
CA MET A 147 12.20 6.44 -8.43
C MET A 147 12.37 7.66 -9.33
N ASP A 148 12.91 7.49 -10.54
CA ASP A 148 13.00 8.57 -11.53
C ASP A 148 11.60 9.05 -11.93
N SER A 149 10.67 8.12 -12.20
CA SER A 149 9.28 8.46 -12.50
C SER A 149 8.59 9.22 -11.36
N ILE A 150 8.90 8.90 -10.10
CA ILE A 150 8.40 9.62 -8.92
C ILE A 150 8.91 11.05 -8.92
N LYS A 151 10.22 11.23 -9.13
CA LYS A 151 10.86 12.55 -9.16
C LYS A 151 10.31 13.42 -10.29
N GLU A 152 10.18 12.86 -11.49
CA GLU A 152 9.73 13.57 -12.68
C GLU A 152 8.25 13.94 -12.62
N LYS A 153 7.37 12.99 -12.28
CA LYS A 153 5.91 13.19 -12.38
C LYS A 153 5.27 13.78 -11.14
N LEU A 154 5.81 13.51 -9.94
CA LEU A 154 5.29 14.09 -8.70
C LEU A 154 6.03 15.38 -8.32
N GLY A 155 7.19 15.65 -8.94
CA GLY A 155 7.98 16.86 -8.67
C GLY A 155 8.52 16.93 -7.25
N LYS A 156 8.56 15.82 -6.51
CA LYS A 156 9.01 15.75 -5.12
C LYS A 156 10.33 15.01 -4.99
N LYS A 157 11.13 15.43 -4.01
CA LYS A 157 12.32 14.68 -3.58
C LYS A 157 11.89 13.47 -2.76
N ALA A 158 11.69 12.33 -3.42
CA ALA A 158 11.55 11.05 -2.73
C ALA A 158 12.93 10.57 -2.27
N THR A 159 13.02 10.12 -1.03
CA THR A 159 14.24 9.52 -0.47
C THR A 159 13.98 8.03 -0.26
N ALA A 160 14.80 7.19 -0.86
CA ALA A 160 14.72 5.75 -0.63
C ALA A 160 15.13 5.43 0.81
N LEU A 161 14.27 4.70 1.52
CA LEU A 161 14.61 4.10 2.83
C LEU A 161 15.05 2.65 2.70
N PHE A 162 14.59 1.99 1.63
CA PHE A 162 14.91 0.60 1.33
C PHE A 162 15.40 0.48 -0.11
N LEU A 163 16.38 -0.39 -0.34
CA LEU A 163 16.82 -0.80 -1.67
C LEU A 163 16.45 -2.27 -1.92
N PRO A 164 15.98 -2.65 -3.11
CA PRO A 164 15.68 -4.04 -3.40
C PRO A 164 16.96 -4.90 -3.48
N LEU A 165 16.86 -6.14 -3.01
CA LEU A 165 17.87 -7.18 -3.20
C LEU A 165 17.44 -8.09 -4.36
N GLY A 166 18.12 -7.94 -5.50
CA GLY A 166 17.73 -8.61 -6.74
C GLY A 166 16.65 -7.83 -7.50
N LYS A 167 16.21 -8.40 -8.63
CA LYS A 167 15.23 -7.84 -9.55
C LYS A 167 14.42 -8.99 -10.13
N GLU A 168 13.13 -8.75 -10.41
CA GLU A 168 12.25 -9.74 -11.06
C GLU A 168 12.23 -11.07 -10.25
N ASP A 169 12.43 -12.20 -10.91
CA ASP A 169 12.47 -13.53 -10.29
C ASP A 169 13.58 -13.71 -9.24
N GLN A 170 14.60 -12.86 -9.27
CA GLN A 170 15.69 -12.84 -8.29
C GLN A 170 15.42 -11.90 -7.12
N PHE A 171 14.28 -11.19 -7.10
CA PHE A 171 13.91 -10.34 -5.97
C PHE A 171 13.68 -11.20 -4.72
N LYS A 172 14.51 -11.01 -3.71
CA LYS A 172 14.56 -11.88 -2.53
C LYS A 172 14.58 -11.14 -1.20
N GLY A 173 14.45 -9.82 -1.22
CA GLY A 173 14.61 -9.03 0.00
C GLY A 173 14.79 -7.55 -0.23
N VAL A 174 15.10 -6.85 0.85
CA VAL A 174 15.39 -5.41 0.87
C VAL A 174 16.55 -5.09 1.79
N VAL A 175 17.32 -4.05 1.46
CA VAL A 175 18.30 -3.45 2.37
C VAL A 175 17.65 -2.23 3.01
N ASP A 176 17.53 -2.26 4.33
CA ASP A 176 17.13 -1.12 5.14
C ASP A 176 18.33 -0.19 5.35
N LEU A 177 18.24 1.01 4.78
CA LEU A 177 19.28 2.03 4.84
C LEU A 177 19.32 2.78 6.17
N LEU A 178 18.28 2.67 7.00
CA LEU A 178 18.26 3.27 8.34
C LEU A 178 18.99 2.39 9.34
N SER A 179 18.69 1.09 9.35
CA SER A 179 19.36 0.14 10.24
C SER A 179 20.65 -0.45 9.66
N MET A 180 20.95 -0.17 8.39
CA MET A 180 22.09 -0.73 7.64
C MET A 180 22.09 -2.26 7.64
N LYS A 181 20.90 -2.86 7.47
CA LYS A 181 20.70 -4.32 7.47
C LYS A 181 20.03 -4.78 6.18
N ALA A 182 20.46 -5.94 5.69
CA ALA A 182 19.79 -6.65 4.62
C ALA A 182 18.77 -7.63 5.23
N TYR A 183 17.54 -7.58 4.75
CA TYR A 183 16.47 -8.50 5.09
C TYR A 183 16.17 -9.37 3.88
N THR A 184 16.28 -10.69 4.01
CA THR A 184 15.88 -11.63 2.95
C THR A 184 14.62 -12.37 3.34
N PHE A 185 13.70 -12.50 2.39
CA PHE A 185 12.42 -13.17 2.61
C PHE A 185 12.60 -14.69 2.53
N ASP A 186 12.30 -15.38 3.62
CA ASP A 186 12.47 -16.84 3.74
C ASP A 186 11.17 -17.62 3.42
N ASP A 187 10.01 -16.99 3.63
CA ASP A 187 8.68 -17.61 3.52
C ASP A 187 7.67 -16.54 3.06
N PRO A 188 6.68 -16.87 2.20
CA PRO A 188 5.52 -16.02 1.93
C PRO A 188 4.77 -15.48 3.17
N LYS A 189 5.00 -16.01 4.39
CA LYS A 189 4.50 -15.43 5.66
C LYS A 189 5.21 -14.15 6.11
N GLY A 190 6.17 -13.63 5.35
CA GLY A 190 6.85 -12.38 5.67
C GLY A 190 7.92 -12.50 6.76
N GLY A 191 8.34 -13.72 7.09
CA GLY A 191 9.53 -13.96 7.90
C GLY A 191 10.77 -13.47 7.15
N TYR A 192 11.58 -12.65 7.80
CA TYR A 192 12.86 -12.19 7.27
C TYR A 192 14.02 -12.70 8.13
N LYS A 193 15.14 -13.02 7.48
CA LYS A 193 16.46 -13.17 8.12
C LYS A 193 17.21 -11.86 8.05
#